data_AF-A0A7S1EN18-F1
#
_entry.id   AF-A0A7S1EN18-F1
#
_cell.length_a   1.000
_cell.length_b   1.000
_cell.length_c   1.000
_cell.angle_alpha   90.00
_cell.angle_beta   90.00
_cell.angle_gamma   90.00
#
_symmetry.space_group_name_H-M   'P 1'
#
loop_
_entity.id
_entity.type
_entity.pdbx_description
1 polymer ?
#
loop_
_entity_poly.entity_id
_entity_poly.type
_entity_poly.pdbx_seq_one_letter_code
_entity_poly.pdbx_strand_id
1 'polypeptide(L)'
;APPPRAAAAAAAAIARRARERTSQMRVRTLADAGDIRDKVALVRVDHNCVKKGVVKDVHRIERTLPTLYNVVERGARPILMTHVNRPRGEDGVIDVDEVNDGVGAVVNVLRVKLGVIFAAPTFKVRADGRGIDWDEVSMSTILEDLRARRIGGVYLPNTRWFDGEEAGAGTEACS
;
A
#
# COMPACT_ATOMS: atom_id res chain seq x y z
N ALA A 1 -52.48 -10.90 21.64
CA ALA A 1 -51.61 -10.14 20.74
C ALA A 1 -50.85 -9.09 21.55
N PRO A 2 -49.53 -8.91 21.40
CA PRO A 2 -48.81 -7.86 22.12
C PRO A 2 -49.36 -6.48 21.71
N PRO A 3 -49.44 -5.49 22.63
CA PRO A 3 -50.01 -4.19 22.33
C PRO A 3 -49.14 -3.44 21.29
N PRO A 4 -49.75 -2.64 20.38
CA PRO A 4 -49.09 -2.05 19.21
C PRO A 4 -47.87 -1.17 19.55
N ARG A 5 -47.84 -0.59 20.77
CA ARG A 5 -46.71 0.20 21.27
C ARG A 5 -45.44 -0.61 21.54
N ALA A 6 -45.56 -1.86 21.97
CA ALA A 6 -44.41 -2.71 22.30
C ALA A 6 -43.66 -3.17 21.03
N ALA A 7 -44.41 -3.47 19.96
CA ALA A 7 -43.84 -3.83 18.66
C ALA A 7 -43.10 -2.65 18.00
N ALA A 8 -43.66 -1.43 18.08
CA ALA A 8 -43.03 -0.22 17.55
C ALA A 8 -41.73 0.14 18.30
N ALA A 9 -41.70 0.00 19.63
CA ALA A 9 -40.50 0.23 20.43
C ALA A 9 -39.39 -0.79 20.12
N ALA A 10 -39.76 -2.06 19.93
CA ALA A 10 -38.81 -3.10 19.52
C ALA A 10 -38.23 -2.84 18.12
N ALA A 11 -39.07 -2.44 17.15
CA ALA A 11 -38.62 -2.08 15.81
C ALA A 11 -37.68 -0.86 15.81
N ALA A 12 -37.98 0.16 16.61
CA ALA A 12 -37.12 1.34 16.77
C ALA A 12 -35.77 0.98 17.42
N ALA A 13 -35.75 0.08 18.40
CA ALA A 13 -34.52 -0.41 19.02
C ALA A 13 -33.65 -1.24 18.05
N ILE A 14 -34.28 -2.06 17.19
CA ILE A 14 -33.59 -2.81 16.13
C ILE A 14 -33.00 -1.85 15.08
N ALA A 15 -33.76 -0.84 14.65
CA ALA A 15 -33.28 0.16 13.71
C ALA A 15 -32.15 1.02 14.29
N ARG A 16 -32.21 1.36 15.58
CA ARG A 16 -31.14 2.07 16.30
C ARG A 16 -29.87 1.22 16.36
N ARG A 17 -29.98 -0.05 16.76
CA ARG A 17 -28.87 -1.01 16.77
C ARG A 17 -28.28 -1.23 15.37
N ALA A 18 -29.10 -1.25 14.31
CA ALA A 18 -28.62 -1.35 12.94
C ALA A 18 -27.85 -0.09 12.50
N ARG A 19 -28.34 1.11 12.83
CA ARG A 19 -27.62 2.37 12.57
C ARG A 19 -26.32 2.46 13.37
N GLU A 20 -26.32 2.04 14.63
CA GLU A 20 -25.13 1.94 15.49
C GLU A 20 -24.10 0.94 14.91
N ARG A 21 -24.54 -0.24 14.43
CA ARG A 21 -23.68 -1.22 13.73
C ARG A 21 -23.10 -0.68 12.42
N THR A 22 -23.88 0.10 11.68
CA THR A 22 -23.43 0.68 10.40
C THR A 22 -22.44 1.82 10.63
N SER A 23 -22.63 2.59 11.72
CA SER A 23 -21.70 3.62 12.17
C SER A 23 -20.36 3.04 12.66
N GLN A 24 -20.35 1.82 13.20
CA GLN A 24 -19.13 1.11 13.62
C GLN A 24 -18.36 0.46 12.45
N MET A 25 -18.94 0.35 11.24
CA MET A 25 -18.30 -0.23 10.05
C MET A 25 -17.91 0.78 8.97
N ARG A 26 -17.98 2.08 9.24
CA ARG A 26 -17.54 3.08 8.26
C ARG A 26 -16.02 3.23 8.29
N VAL A 27 -15.34 2.50 7.41
CA VAL A 27 -13.93 2.77 7.10
C VAL A 27 -13.85 4.10 6.35
N ARG A 28 -12.93 4.99 6.76
CA ARG A 28 -12.66 6.23 6.04
C ARG A 28 -12.13 5.91 4.65
N THR A 29 -12.74 6.52 3.65
CA THR A 29 -12.34 6.39 2.25
C THR A 29 -11.43 7.54 1.86
N LEU A 30 -10.85 7.47 0.66
CA LEU A 30 -10.13 8.60 0.09
C LEU A 30 -11.01 9.85 -0.03
N ALA A 31 -12.33 9.69 -0.20
CA ALA A 31 -13.25 10.83 -0.23
C ALA A 31 -13.39 11.54 1.13
N ASP A 32 -13.16 10.83 2.23
CA ASP A 32 -13.15 11.39 3.59
C ASP A 32 -11.80 12.03 3.95
N ALA A 33 -10.75 11.81 3.13
CA ALA A 33 -9.49 12.51 3.30
C ALA A 33 -9.71 13.99 2.98
N GLY A 34 -9.47 14.86 3.96
CA GLY A 34 -9.58 16.32 3.81
C GLY A 34 -8.55 16.88 2.83
N ASP A 35 -7.97 18.05 3.11
CA ASP A 35 -6.95 18.58 2.22
C ASP A 35 -5.67 17.72 2.26
N ILE A 36 -5.35 17.12 1.11
CA ILE A 36 -4.15 16.33 0.89
C ILE A 36 -3.19 16.98 -0.10
N ARG A 37 -3.44 18.23 -0.51
CA ARG A 37 -2.55 18.96 -1.41
C ARG A 37 -1.14 19.04 -0.83
N ASP A 38 -0.15 18.81 -1.70
CA ASP A 38 1.28 18.83 -1.40
C ASP A 38 1.73 17.83 -0.31
N LYS A 39 0.84 16.90 0.08
CA LYS A 39 1.18 15.79 0.97
C LYS A 39 1.69 14.60 0.16
N VAL A 40 2.54 13.82 0.82
CA VAL A 40 2.97 12.52 0.33
C VAL A 40 1.97 11.48 0.83
N ALA A 41 1.36 10.74 -0.10
CA ALA A 41 0.38 9.71 0.20
C ALA A 41 1.01 8.33 0.02
N LEU A 42 1.11 7.57 1.11
CA LEU A 42 1.54 6.18 1.09
C LEU A 42 0.34 5.30 0.69
N VAL A 43 0.45 4.61 -0.44
CA VAL A 43 -0.64 3.81 -1.02
C VAL A 43 -0.20 2.35 -1.11
N ARG A 44 -0.83 1.50 -0.30
CA ARG A 44 -0.67 0.06 -0.40
C ARG A 44 -1.51 -0.48 -1.55
N VAL A 45 -0.88 -1.20 -2.46
CA VAL A 45 -1.50 -1.78 -3.66
C VAL A 45 -1.31 -3.29 -3.73
N ASP A 46 -2.24 -3.97 -4.40
CA ASP A 46 -2.13 -5.41 -4.70
C ASP A 46 -1.56 -5.60 -6.12
N HIS A 47 -0.24 -5.58 -6.23
CA HIS A 47 0.50 -5.86 -7.46
C HIS A 47 1.25 -7.19 -7.36
N ASN A 48 0.75 -8.14 -6.56
CA ASN A 48 1.30 -9.51 -6.51
C ASN A 48 0.94 -10.28 -7.80
N CYS A 49 1.54 -9.86 -8.90
CA CYS A 49 1.25 -10.29 -10.27
C CYS A 49 2.52 -10.59 -11.07
N VAL A 50 3.69 -10.50 -10.42
CA VAL A 50 4.99 -10.78 -11.02
C VAL A 50 5.35 -12.23 -10.80
N LYS A 51 5.78 -12.91 -11.86
CA LYS A 51 6.33 -14.26 -11.79
C LYS A 51 7.55 -14.35 -12.67
N LYS A 52 8.71 -14.65 -12.08
CA LYS A 52 10.01 -14.70 -12.76
C LYS A 52 10.34 -13.40 -13.49
N GLY A 53 10.14 -12.26 -12.82
CA GLY A 53 10.41 -10.93 -13.38
C GLY A 53 9.43 -10.47 -14.48
N VAL A 54 8.39 -11.24 -14.77
CA VAL A 54 7.40 -10.91 -15.80
C VAL A 54 6.03 -10.70 -15.16
N VAL A 55 5.38 -9.59 -15.51
CA VAL A 55 3.98 -9.33 -15.13
C VAL A 55 3.08 -10.33 -15.85
N LYS A 56 2.36 -11.16 -15.08
CA LYS A 56 1.39 -12.14 -15.62
C LYS A 56 -0.02 -11.60 -15.72
N ASP A 57 -0.36 -10.63 -14.88
CA ASP A 57 -1.68 -10.03 -14.83
C ASP A 57 -1.55 -8.50 -14.77
N VAL A 58 -1.71 -7.87 -15.92
CA VAL A 58 -1.66 -6.41 -16.06
C VAL A 58 -2.91 -5.75 -15.45
N HIS A 59 -4.04 -6.47 -15.37
CA HIS A 59 -5.29 -5.92 -14.86
C HIS A 59 -5.16 -5.50 -13.39
N ARG A 60 -4.41 -6.26 -12.58
CA ARG A 60 -4.10 -5.89 -11.19
C ARG A 60 -3.45 -4.52 -11.07
N ILE A 61 -2.54 -4.19 -11.99
CA ILE A 61 -1.88 -2.88 -12.04
C ILE A 61 -2.89 -1.81 -12.48
N GLU A 62 -3.67 -2.07 -13.53
CA GLU A 62 -4.64 -1.13 -14.08
C GLU A 62 -5.73 -0.73 -13.08
N ARG A 63 -6.14 -1.66 -12.21
CA ARG A 63 -7.14 -1.41 -11.17
C ARG A 63 -6.70 -0.38 -10.13
N THR A 64 -5.40 -0.08 -10.03
CA THR A 64 -4.90 0.95 -9.11
C THR A 64 -4.91 2.36 -9.70
N LEU A 65 -4.95 2.48 -11.03
CA LEU A 65 -4.86 3.78 -11.72
C LEU A 65 -5.93 4.79 -11.28
N PRO A 66 -7.21 4.40 -11.05
CA PRO A 66 -8.22 5.35 -10.55
C PRO A 66 -7.86 5.95 -9.19
N THR A 67 -7.26 5.16 -8.30
CA THR A 67 -6.80 5.63 -6.98
C THR A 67 -5.63 6.59 -7.15
N LEU A 68 -4.66 6.28 -8.01
CA LEU A 68 -3.52 7.15 -8.28
C LEU A 68 -3.96 8.49 -8.88
N TYR A 69 -4.88 8.44 -9.85
CA TYR A 69 -5.46 9.64 -10.45
C TYR A 69 -6.13 10.51 -9.40
N ASN A 70 -6.94 9.93 -8.52
CA ASN A 70 -7.62 10.66 -7.45
C ASN A 70 -6.64 11.32 -6.46
N VAL A 71 -5.57 10.62 -6.08
CA VAL A 71 -4.50 11.16 -5.22
C VAL A 71 -3.80 12.35 -5.89
N VAL A 72 -3.39 12.19 -7.16
CA VAL A 72 -2.65 13.21 -7.92
C VAL A 72 -3.52 14.42 -8.23
N GLU A 73 -4.78 14.22 -8.62
CA GLU A 73 -5.74 15.28 -8.92
C GLU A 73 -6.01 16.19 -7.70
N ARG A 74 -5.96 15.61 -6.50
CA ARG A 74 -6.07 16.36 -5.24
C ARG A 74 -4.76 17.05 -4.82
N GLY A 75 -3.72 16.97 -5.65
CA GLY A 75 -2.42 17.59 -5.42
C GLY A 75 -1.48 16.82 -4.50
N ALA A 76 -1.84 15.60 -4.08
CA ALA A 76 -0.96 14.73 -3.32
C ALA A 76 0.01 13.98 -4.24
N ARG A 77 1.11 13.47 -3.67
CA ARG A 77 2.14 12.72 -4.40
C ARG A 77 2.19 11.26 -3.91
N PRO A 78 2.01 10.27 -4.79
CA PRO A 78 1.91 8.88 -4.37
C PRO A 78 3.28 8.21 -4.14
N ILE A 79 3.37 7.46 -3.04
CA ILE A 79 4.39 6.43 -2.80
C ILE A 79 3.67 5.08 -2.73
N LEU A 80 4.00 4.17 -3.63
CA LEU A 80 3.36 2.87 -3.75
C LEU A 80 4.16 1.82 -3.00
N MET A 81 3.45 0.88 -2.39
CA MET A 81 4.05 -0.30 -1.79
C MET A 81 3.24 -1.55 -2.13
N THR A 82 3.94 -2.65 -2.36
CA THR A 82 3.32 -3.96 -2.55
C THR A 82 4.25 -5.03 -2.02
N HIS A 83 3.68 -6.21 -1.80
CA HIS A 83 4.43 -7.43 -1.59
C HIS A 83 4.36 -8.28 -2.86
N VAL A 84 5.48 -8.93 -3.21
CA VAL A 84 5.57 -9.86 -4.33
C VAL A 84 6.14 -11.18 -3.81
N ASN A 85 5.49 -12.30 -4.12
CA ASN A 85 5.92 -13.65 -3.73
C ASN A 85 6.26 -13.77 -2.23
N ARG A 86 6.91 -14.85 -1.78
CA ARG A 86 7.27 -15.03 -0.37
C ARG A 86 8.79 -15.27 -0.31
N PRO A 87 9.59 -14.22 -0.15
CA PRO A 87 11.05 -14.31 -0.18
C PRO A 87 11.64 -14.93 1.10
N ARG A 88 10.86 -15.04 2.17
CA ARG A 88 11.33 -15.61 3.44
C ARG A 88 11.34 -17.13 3.41
N GLY A 89 12.52 -17.72 3.62
CA GLY A 89 12.72 -19.16 3.76
C GLY A 89 12.27 -19.69 5.14
N GLU A 90 12.20 -21.01 5.27
CA GLU A 90 11.87 -21.69 6.54
C GLU A 90 12.92 -21.45 7.64
N ASP A 91 14.15 -21.13 7.24
CA ASP A 91 15.27 -20.71 8.09
C ASP A 91 15.15 -19.25 8.57
N GLY A 92 14.15 -18.52 8.09
CA GLY A 92 13.88 -17.13 8.44
C GLY A 92 14.73 -16.11 7.66
N VAL A 93 15.59 -16.57 6.74
CA VAL A 93 16.39 -15.74 5.85
C VAL A 93 15.49 -15.17 4.76
N ILE A 94 15.67 -13.89 4.46
CA ILE A 94 14.94 -13.19 3.40
C ILE A 94 15.80 -13.16 2.14
N ASP A 95 15.37 -13.88 1.11
CA ASP A 95 16.04 -13.88 -0.20
C ASP A 95 15.63 -12.64 -1.01
N VAL A 96 16.60 -11.75 -1.26
CA VAL A 96 16.38 -10.51 -2.01
C VAL A 96 16.68 -10.76 -3.48
N ASP A 97 15.68 -11.28 -4.19
CA ASP A 97 15.76 -11.52 -5.63
C ASP A 97 15.05 -10.43 -6.44
N GLU A 98 15.81 -9.40 -6.84
CA GLU A 98 15.30 -8.30 -7.67
C GLU A 98 14.78 -8.77 -9.04
N VAL A 99 15.30 -9.88 -9.56
CA VAL A 99 14.91 -10.39 -10.87
C VAL A 99 13.56 -11.10 -10.79
N ASN A 100 13.37 -11.96 -9.80
CA ASN A 100 12.17 -12.79 -9.71
C ASN A 100 11.04 -12.13 -8.91
N ASP A 101 11.39 -11.43 -7.83
CA ASP A 101 10.46 -10.89 -6.82
C ASP A 101 10.50 -9.37 -6.73
N GLY A 102 11.32 -8.72 -7.56
CA GLY A 102 11.40 -7.27 -7.65
C GLY A 102 10.17 -6.62 -8.29
N VAL A 103 10.09 -5.32 -8.08
CA VAL A 103 8.96 -4.49 -8.53
C VAL A 103 9.24 -3.80 -9.88
N GLY A 104 10.45 -3.96 -10.42
CA GLY A 104 10.89 -3.28 -11.65
C GLY A 104 9.96 -3.51 -12.84
N ALA A 105 9.45 -4.73 -13.02
CA ALA A 105 8.52 -5.04 -14.10
C ALA A 105 7.19 -4.27 -13.98
N VAL A 106 6.66 -4.13 -12.75
CA VAL A 106 5.44 -3.36 -12.46
C VAL A 106 5.69 -1.87 -12.68
N VAL A 107 6.83 -1.36 -12.19
CA VAL A 107 7.24 0.05 -12.38
C VAL A 107 7.35 0.39 -13.84
N ASN A 108 7.91 -0.50 -14.66
CA ASN A 108 8.01 -0.30 -16.10
C ASN A 108 6.62 -0.19 -16.75
N VAL A 109 5.67 -1.07 -16.39
CA VAL A 109 4.28 -0.97 -16.86
C VAL A 109 3.66 0.37 -16.48
N LEU A 110 3.85 0.84 -15.24
CA LEU A 110 3.33 2.13 -14.79
C LEU A 110 3.94 3.30 -15.57
N ARG A 111 5.28 3.31 -15.77
CA ARG A 111 5.98 4.34 -16.54
C ARG A 111 5.45 4.42 -17.97
N VAL A 112 5.29 3.28 -18.64
CA VAL A 112 4.79 3.21 -20.02
C VAL A 112 3.33 3.65 -20.10
N LYS A 113 2.46 3.17 -19.20
CA LYS A 113 1.02 3.48 -19.25
C LYS A 113 0.71 4.92 -18.86
N LEU A 114 1.43 5.48 -17.89
CA LEU A 114 1.15 6.80 -17.35
C LEU A 114 1.98 7.90 -18.02
N GLY A 115 3.06 7.55 -18.73
CA GLY A 115 3.96 8.53 -19.35
C GLY A 115 4.68 9.41 -18.32
N VAL A 116 4.85 8.94 -17.08
CA VAL A 116 5.52 9.67 -16.00
C VAL A 116 6.67 8.87 -15.42
N ILE A 117 7.64 9.57 -14.85
CA ILE A 117 8.76 8.96 -14.15
C ILE A 117 8.28 8.45 -12.80
N PHE A 118 8.38 7.14 -12.57
CA PHE A 118 8.26 6.52 -11.25
C PHE A 118 9.64 6.15 -10.74
N ALA A 119 10.08 6.71 -9.63
CA ALA A 119 11.32 6.28 -8.97
C ALA A 119 11.10 4.94 -8.27
N ALA A 120 12.09 4.05 -8.35
CA ALA A 120 12.08 2.77 -7.64
C ALA A 120 13.45 2.60 -6.97
N PRO A 121 13.59 2.98 -5.69
CA PRO A 121 14.87 2.87 -5.00
C PRO A 121 15.27 1.41 -4.82
N THR A 122 16.56 1.15 -4.95
CA THR A 122 17.19 -0.13 -4.57
C THR A 122 17.97 0.10 -3.28
N PHE A 123 17.83 -0.83 -2.34
CA PHE A 123 18.48 -0.74 -1.04
C PHE A 123 19.55 -1.81 -0.88
N LYS A 124 20.45 -1.61 0.09
CA LYS A 124 21.52 -2.58 0.37
C LYS A 124 20.93 -3.79 1.08
N VAL A 125 21.28 -4.98 0.61
CA VAL A 125 20.98 -6.25 1.28
C VAL A 125 21.85 -6.36 2.53
N ARG A 126 21.23 -6.69 3.66
CA ARG A 126 21.88 -6.86 4.95
C ARG A 126 22.68 -8.17 4.96
N ALA A 127 23.89 -8.12 5.49
CA ALA A 127 24.75 -9.31 5.61
C ALA A 127 24.21 -10.35 6.61
N ASP A 128 23.28 -9.97 7.48
CA ASP A 128 22.67 -10.84 8.49
C ASP A 128 21.47 -11.66 7.97
N GLY A 129 21.18 -11.59 6.65
CA GLY A 129 20.09 -12.33 6.03
C GLY A 129 18.69 -11.79 6.35
N ARG A 130 18.58 -10.63 7.01
CA ARG A 130 17.30 -10.00 7.38
C ARG A 130 16.77 -9.02 6.32
N GLY A 131 17.06 -9.31 5.05
CA GLY A 131 16.53 -8.54 3.93
C GLY A 131 17.31 -7.26 3.63
N ILE A 132 16.63 -6.13 3.42
CA ILE A 132 17.24 -4.84 3.01
C ILE A 132 17.27 -3.80 4.14
N ASP A 133 18.22 -2.87 4.06
CA ASP A 133 18.36 -1.75 5.00
C ASP A 133 17.84 -0.43 4.42
N TRP A 134 17.16 0.37 5.24
CA TRP A 134 16.62 1.65 4.81
C TRP A 134 17.75 2.68 4.66
N ASP A 135 17.96 3.17 3.45
CA ASP A 135 18.92 4.25 3.17
C ASP A 135 18.22 5.61 3.26
N GLU A 136 18.42 6.31 4.38
CA GLU A 136 17.84 7.63 4.63
C GLU A 136 18.27 8.68 3.60
N VAL A 137 19.50 8.62 3.09
CA VAL A 137 20.05 9.63 2.17
C VAL A 137 19.48 9.44 0.76
N SER A 138 19.41 8.18 0.30
CA SER A 138 18.76 7.88 -0.98
C SER A 138 17.28 8.24 -0.95
N MET A 139 16.60 7.96 0.16
CA MET A 139 15.17 8.27 0.29
C MET A 139 14.88 9.75 0.43
N SER A 140 15.69 10.52 1.15
CA SER A 140 15.50 11.97 1.27
C SER A 140 15.55 12.65 -0.09
N THR A 141 16.55 12.29 -0.92
CA THR A 141 16.71 12.81 -2.29
C THR A 141 15.48 12.52 -3.16
N ILE A 142 14.99 11.28 -3.12
CA ILE A 142 13.79 10.87 -3.89
C ILE A 142 12.53 11.58 -3.39
N LEU A 143 12.38 11.78 -2.08
CA LEU A 143 11.26 12.50 -1.50
C LEU A 143 11.28 13.99 -1.88
N GLU A 144 12.46 14.60 -1.98
CA GLU A 144 12.62 15.96 -2.49
C GLU A 144 12.21 16.06 -3.95
N ASP A 145 12.65 15.14 -4.80
CA ASP A 145 12.22 15.05 -6.20
C ASP A 145 10.69 14.89 -6.31
N LEU A 146 10.10 14.08 -5.45
CA LEU A 146 8.66 13.83 -5.41
C LEU A 146 7.88 15.10 -5.04
N ARG A 147 8.32 15.81 -3.99
CA ARG A 147 7.70 17.08 -3.52
C ARG A 147 7.89 18.20 -4.53
N ALA A 148 9.05 18.28 -5.16
CA ALA A 148 9.35 19.22 -6.23
C ALA A 148 8.67 18.87 -7.57
N ARG A 149 7.91 17.76 -7.62
CA ARG A 149 7.19 17.27 -8.82
C ARG A 149 8.10 16.98 -10.01
N ARG A 150 9.38 16.67 -9.75
CA ARG A 150 10.34 16.19 -10.75
C ARG A 150 10.05 14.76 -11.18
N ILE A 151 9.42 13.99 -10.30
CA ILE A 151 8.93 12.62 -10.56
C ILE A 151 7.42 12.51 -10.30
N GLY A 152 6.78 11.57 -11.02
CA GLY A 152 5.35 11.25 -10.95
C GLY A 152 4.95 10.52 -9.67
N GLY A 153 5.84 9.70 -9.14
CA GLY A 153 5.60 8.89 -7.94
C GLY A 153 6.84 8.08 -7.55
N VAL A 154 6.77 7.44 -6.40
CA VAL A 154 7.78 6.49 -5.93
C VAL A 154 7.12 5.12 -5.81
N TYR A 155 7.83 4.07 -6.16
CA TYR A 155 7.42 2.69 -5.95
C TYR A 155 8.46 2.02 -5.06
N LEU A 156 8.09 1.72 -3.83
CA LEU A 156 8.98 1.07 -2.88
C LEU A 156 9.30 -0.36 -3.34
N PRO A 157 10.53 -0.84 -3.10
CA PRO A 157 10.86 -2.25 -3.32
C PRO A 157 9.93 -3.17 -2.53
N ASN A 158 9.98 -4.46 -2.87
CA ASN A 158 9.10 -5.47 -2.29
C ASN A 158 9.09 -5.36 -0.76
N THR A 159 7.92 -5.12 -0.19
CA THR A 159 7.80 -4.86 1.25
C THR A 159 8.32 -6.02 2.09
N ARG A 160 8.29 -7.25 1.53
CA ARG A 160 8.72 -8.47 2.21
C ARG A 160 10.23 -8.58 2.34
N TRP A 161 10.96 -7.66 1.73
CA TRP A 161 12.40 -7.53 1.94
C TRP A 161 12.74 -6.73 3.19
N PHE A 162 11.80 -6.00 3.81
CA PHE A 162 12.05 -5.32 5.07
C PHE A 162 11.82 -6.26 6.25
N ASP A 163 12.77 -6.31 7.18
CA ASP A 163 12.63 -7.06 8.43
C ASP A 163 11.38 -6.60 9.19
N GLY A 164 10.58 -7.54 9.69
CA GLY A 164 9.35 -7.26 10.42
C GLY A 164 8.05 -7.17 9.61
N GLU A 165 8.04 -7.20 8.26
CA GLU A 165 6.76 -7.21 7.51
C GLU A 165 6.01 -8.55 7.62
N GLU A 166 6.75 -9.66 7.74
CA GLU A 166 6.20 -11.01 7.89
C GLU A 166 6.26 -11.54 9.34
N ALA A 167 6.87 -10.79 10.26
CA ALA A 167 6.76 -11.08 11.68
C ALA A 167 5.30 -10.79 12.08
N GLY A 168 4.55 -11.84 12.40
CA GLY A 168 3.10 -11.78 12.59
C GLY A 168 2.65 -10.60 13.46
N ALA A 169 1.52 -10.00 13.08
CA ALA A 169 0.77 -9.08 13.94
C ALA A 169 0.51 -9.76 15.29
N GLY A 170 1.34 -9.46 16.29
CA GLY A 170 1.31 -10.19 17.55
C GLY A 170 2.50 -9.97 18.48
N THR A 171 3.01 -8.74 18.60
CA THR A 171 3.62 -8.30 19.86
C THR A 171 3.41 -6.79 20.02
N GLU A 172 2.37 -6.41 20.75
CA GLU A 172 2.32 -5.10 21.40
C GLU A 172 3.44 -5.01 22.46
N ALA A 173 3.96 -3.79 22.62
CA ALA A 173 4.67 -3.27 23.78
C ALA A 173 6.05 -3.86 24.14
N CYS A 174 7.09 -3.01 24.03
CA CYS A 174 7.74 -2.37 25.19
C CYS A 174 9.26 -2.20 24.94
N SER A 175 9.69 -0.95 24.75
CA SER A 175 10.93 -0.39 25.30
C SER A 175 10.87 1.12 25.19
#